data_AF-A0A5C2RRA5-F1
#
_entry.id   AF-A0A5C2RRA5-F1
#
_cell.length_a   1.000
_cell.length_b   1.000
_cell.length_c   1.000
_cell.angle_alpha   90.00
_cell.angle_beta   90.00
_cell.angle_gamma   90.00
#
_symmetry.space_group_name_H-M   'P 1'
#
loop_
_entity.id
_entity.type
_entity.pdbx_description
1 polymer ?
#
loop_
_entity_poly.entity_id
_entity_poly.type
_entity_poly.pdbx_seq_one_letter_code
_entity_poly.pdbx_strand_id
1 'polypeptide(L)'
;MHTETEIPPAPQIDGEAMLEIFVHQSVRFPSPPMNPNSDSSSPFGDGVRLAMIGSKVLEAAYMYLLFSQQPLLKAEEMEVQFSNLPDLVERWVEGYKWREKVRHTADVDMHDPKETRYIMDAYVGAVFLGRGFEAVMRWVQGLVDAEPIPNGGALTG
;
A
#
# COMPACT_ATOMS: atom_id res chain seq x y z
N MET A 1 -5.71 6.91 -29.41
CA MET A 1 -4.42 6.81 -28.69
C MET A 1 -4.78 6.87 -27.22
N HIS A 2 -4.94 5.71 -26.58
CA HIS A 2 -5.30 5.64 -25.17
C HIS A 2 -4.01 5.81 -24.37
N THR A 3 -3.83 6.94 -23.71
CA THR A 3 -2.85 7.04 -22.63
C THR A 3 -3.47 6.34 -21.44
N GLU A 4 -3.32 5.02 -21.35
CA GLU A 4 -3.48 4.34 -20.07
C GLU A 4 -2.45 4.96 -19.14
N THR A 5 -2.92 5.63 -18.09
CA THR A 5 -2.05 6.16 -17.03
C THR A 5 -1.36 4.97 -16.39
N GLU A 6 -0.16 4.65 -16.86
CA GLU A 6 0.55 3.44 -16.48
C GLU A 6 1.10 3.63 -15.08
N ILE A 7 0.42 3.06 -14.09
CA ILE A 7 0.88 3.02 -12.70
C ILE A 7 2.32 2.46 -12.68
N PRO A 8 3.28 3.09 -11.98
CA PRO A 8 4.67 2.62 -12.00
C PRO A 8 4.74 1.15 -11.56
N PRO A 9 5.71 0.36 -12.04
CA PRO A 9 5.83 -1.03 -11.63
C PRO A 9 6.07 -1.13 -10.12
N ALA A 10 5.35 -2.04 -9.46
CA ALA A 10 5.55 -2.29 -8.03
C ALA A 10 6.98 -2.82 -7.77
N PRO A 11 7.67 -2.35 -6.72
CA PRO A 11 9.01 -2.83 -6.39
C PRO A 11 9.01 -4.32 -6.10
N GLN A 12 9.95 -5.07 -6.65
CA GLN A 12 10.05 -6.50 -6.36
C GLN A 12 10.35 -6.73 -4.87
N ILE A 13 9.52 -7.55 -4.23
CA ILE A 13 9.68 -7.99 -2.84
C ILE A 13 10.12 -9.45 -2.78
N ASP A 14 10.62 -9.86 -1.63
CA ASP A 14 11.03 -11.25 -1.39
C ASP A 14 9.87 -12.24 -1.53
N GLY A 15 10.17 -13.47 -1.95
CA GLY A 15 9.17 -14.52 -2.15
C GLY A 15 8.42 -14.89 -0.87
N GLU A 16 9.10 -14.90 0.28
CA GLU A 16 8.48 -15.17 1.58
C GLU A 16 7.57 -14.02 2.00
N ALA A 17 7.94 -12.78 1.71
CA ALA A 17 7.06 -11.62 1.92
C ALA A 17 5.81 -11.69 1.01
N MET A 18 5.93 -12.15 -0.24
CA MET A 18 4.77 -12.35 -1.11
C MET A 18 3.77 -13.35 -0.55
N LEU A 19 4.25 -14.45 0.05
CA LEU A 19 3.39 -15.43 0.69
C LEU A 19 2.66 -14.84 1.90
N GLU A 20 3.32 -13.97 2.66
CA GLU A 20 2.69 -13.30 3.79
C GLU A 20 1.58 -12.32 3.39
N ILE A 21 1.70 -11.69 2.22
CA ILE A 21 0.77 -10.66 1.73
C ILE A 21 -0.38 -11.26 0.90
N PHE A 22 -0.08 -12.17 -0.03
CA PHE A 22 -1.04 -12.68 -1.01
C PHE A 22 -1.67 -14.02 -0.61
N VAL A 23 -1.48 -14.47 0.63
CA VAL A 23 -2.22 -15.60 1.23
C VAL A 23 -2.97 -15.09 2.46
N HIS A 24 -4.27 -14.90 2.30
CA HIS A 24 -5.14 -14.36 3.34
C HIS A 24 -5.22 -15.30 4.55
N GLN A 25 -5.38 -14.73 5.75
CA GLN A 25 -5.46 -15.47 7.01
C GLN A 25 -6.57 -16.53 7.04
N SER A 26 -7.65 -16.36 6.27
CA SER A 26 -8.75 -17.33 6.20
C SER A 26 -8.38 -18.66 5.54
N VAL A 27 -7.32 -18.69 4.72
CA VAL A 27 -6.80 -19.91 4.08
C VAL A 27 -5.66 -20.52 4.89
N ARG A 28 -5.09 -19.78 5.84
CA ARG A 28 -4.07 -20.30 6.74
C ARG A 28 -4.75 -21.28 7.68
N PHE A 29 -4.44 -22.57 7.51
CA PHE A 29 -4.92 -23.59 8.42
C PHE A 29 -4.49 -23.24 9.85
N PRO A 30 -5.36 -23.39 10.86
CA PRO A 30 -4.97 -23.25 12.25
C PRO A 30 -3.97 -24.36 12.54
N SER A 31 -2.68 -24.04 12.41
CA SER A 31 -1.65 -24.85 13.02
C SER A 31 -1.88 -24.78 14.52
N PRO A 32 -1.74 -25.88 15.28
CA PRO A 32 -1.76 -25.80 16.74
C PRO A 32 -0.78 -24.69 17.16
N PRO A 33 -1.03 -23.98 18.29
CA PRO A 33 -0.19 -22.87 18.72
C PRO A 33 1.23 -23.41 19.00
N MET A 34 2.05 -23.47 17.95
CA MET A 34 3.48 -23.64 18.07
C MET A 34 3.93 -22.34 18.71
N ASN A 35 4.16 -22.43 20.02
CA ASN A 35 4.90 -21.53 20.89
C ASN A 35 4.86 -20.03 20.48
N PRO A 36 4.41 -19.08 21.31
CA PRO A 36 4.48 -17.64 20.99
C PRO A 36 5.90 -17.12 20.69
N ASN A 37 6.94 -17.94 20.92
CA ASN A 37 8.35 -17.72 20.56
C ASN A 37 8.87 -18.66 19.44
N SER A 38 8.01 -19.45 18.80
CA SER A 38 8.32 -20.23 17.60
C SER A 38 8.09 -19.30 16.43
N ASP A 39 9.15 -18.60 16.06
CA ASP A 39 9.25 -17.84 14.83
C ASP A 39 8.51 -18.55 13.69
N SER A 40 7.47 -17.89 13.15
CA SER A 40 7.20 -18.05 11.73
C SER A 40 8.55 -17.80 11.05
N SER A 41 9.14 -18.82 10.44
CA SER A 41 10.54 -18.84 10.00
C SER A 41 10.87 -17.84 8.88
N SER A 42 9.93 -16.96 8.55
CA SER A 42 10.10 -15.88 7.60
C SER A 42 10.86 -14.73 8.26
N PRO A 43 11.91 -14.17 7.64
CA PRO A 43 12.61 -12.99 8.13
C PRO A 43 11.69 -11.74 8.17
N PHE A 44 10.51 -11.83 7.55
CA PHE A 44 9.47 -10.81 7.57
C PHE A 44 8.42 -11.01 8.68
N GLY A 45 8.42 -12.15 9.37
CA GLY A 45 7.48 -12.47 10.44
C GLY A 45 6.10 -12.89 9.93
N ASP A 46 5.05 -12.19 10.38
CA ASP A 46 3.66 -12.35 9.89
C ASP A 46 3.22 -11.11 9.09
N GLY A 47 2.29 -11.29 8.16
CA GLY A 47 1.77 -10.19 7.33
C GLY A 47 1.14 -9.03 8.13
N VAL A 48 0.68 -9.27 9.36
CA VAL A 48 0.12 -8.23 10.24
C VAL A 48 1.21 -7.28 10.72
N ARG A 49 2.40 -7.78 11.07
CA ARG A 49 3.57 -6.96 11.41
C ARG A 49 4.06 -6.16 10.22
N LEU A 50 4.06 -6.76 9.03
CA LEU A 50 4.36 -6.04 7.77
C LEU A 50 3.37 -4.89 7.54
N ALA A 51 2.07 -5.15 7.68
CA ALA A 51 1.05 -4.10 7.54
C ALA A 51 1.23 -2.99 8.60
N MET A 52 1.50 -3.36 9.86
CA MET A 52 1.70 -2.38 10.92
C MET A 52 2.86 -1.42 10.60
N ILE A 53 4.04 -1.94 10.24
CA ILE A 53 5.19 -1.09 9.94
C ILE A 53 4.97 -0.31 8.63
N GLY A 54 4.42 -0.97 7.62
CA GLY A 54 4.17 -0.37 6.32
C GLY A 54 3.14 0.75 6.36
N SER A 55 2.13 0.66 7.23
CA SER A 55 1.15 1.74 7.44
C SER A 55 1.85 3.05 7.86
N LYS A 56 2.81 2.97 8.78
CA LYS A 56 3.56 4.13 9.26
C LYS A 56 4.56 4.64 8.26
N VAL A 57 5.19 3.73 7.53
CA VAL A 57 6.12 4.09 6.46
C VAL A 57 5.39 4.78 5.31
N LEU A 58 4.21 4.29 4.91
CA LEU A 58 3.38 4.91 3.87
C LEU A 58 2.91 6.30 4.30
N GLU A 59 2.37 6.43 5.51
CA GLU A 59 1.93 7.71 6.07
C GLU A 59 3.09 8.73 6.11
N ALA A 60 4.26 8.31 6.58
CA ALA A 60 5.44 9.17 6.62
C ALA A 60 5.93 9.55 5.21
N ALA A 61 5.95 8.59 4.27
CA ALA A 61 6.38 8.83 2.91
C ALA A 61 5.46 9.83 2.20
N TYR A 62 4.14 9.60 2.27
CA TYR A 62 3.16 10.49 1.65
C TYR A 62 3.18 11.88 2.27
N MET A 63 3.27 11.99 3.61
CA MET A 63 3.39 13.28 4.28
C MET A 63 4.66 14.04 3.89
N TYR A 64 5.79 13.34 3.76
CA TYR A 64 7.03 13.95 3.30
C TYR A 64 6.90 14.46 1.85
N LEU A 65 6.22 13.72 0.97
CA LEU A 65 5.96 14.18 -0.39
C LEU A 65 5.17 15.49 -0.39
N LEU A 66 4.07 15.56 0.37
CA LEU A 66 3.27 16.78 0.53
C LEU A 66 4.11 17.96 1.06
N PHE A 67 4.96 17.71 2.05
CA PHE A 67 5.89 18.73 2.59
C PHE A 67 6.89 19.23 1.53
N SER A 68 7.35 18.33 0.66
CA SER A 68 8.33 18.63 -0.38
C SER A 68 7.75 19.27 -1.64
N GLN A 69 6.42 19.41 -1.74
CA GLN A 69 5.76 20.02 -2.90
C GLN A 69 6.14 21.49 -3.07
N GLN A 70 6.08 21.95 -4.31
CA GLN A 70 6.26 23.35 -4.67
C GLN A 70 5.06 23.85 -5.48
N PRO A 71 4.37 24.93 -5.06
CA PRO A 71 4.66 25.74 -3.86
C PRO A 71 4.44 24.97 -2.55
N LEU A 72 5.15 25.40 -1.48
CA LEU A 72 5.01 24.80 -0.15
C LEU A 72 3.56 24.91 0.33
N LEU A 73 3.00 23.76 0.75
CA LEU A 73 1.69 23.70 1.38
C LEU A 73 1.75 24.18 2.83
N LYS A 74 0.67 24.78 3.29
CA LYS A 74 0.43 25.01 4.72
C LYS A 74 0.05 23.69 5.41
N ALA A 75 0.18 23.65 6.73
CA ALA A 75 -0.15 22.46 7.51
C ALA A 75 -1.60 22.00 7.31
N GLU A 76 -2.55 22.94 7.24
CA GLU A 76 -3.98 22.64 7.04
C GLU A 76 -4.23 22.07 5.64
N GLU A 77 -3.52 22.57 4.63
CA GLU A 77 -3.62 22.06 3.25
C GLU A 77 -3.00 20.66 3.14
N MET A 78 -1.91 20.40 3.86
CA MET A 78 -1.30 19.07 3.97
C MET A 78 -2.27 18.08 4.63
N GLU A 79 -2.97 18.47 5.69
CA GLU A 79 -3.95 17.61 6.37
C GLU A 79 -5.11 17.24 5.44
N VAL A 80 -5.64 18.22 4.69
CA VAL A 80 -6.68 17.99 3.68
C VAL A 80 -6.19 17.02 2.59
N GLN A 81 -5.00 17.25 2.03
CA GLN A 81 -4.45 16.33 1.01
C GLN A 81 -4.13 14.95 1.58
N PHE A 82 -3.70 14.88 2.84
CA PHE A 82 -3.40 13.63 3.53
C PHE A 82 -4.65 12.78 3.73
N SER A 83 -5.81 13.42 3.96
CA SER A 83 -7.11 12.74 4.09
C SER A 83 -7.54 11.96 2.84
N ASN A 84 -6.96 12.27 1.67
CA ASN A 84 -7.20 11.55 0.42
C ASN A 84 -6.41 10.24 0.30
N LEU A 85 -5.49 9.94 1.23
CA LEU A 85 -4.65 8.75 1.18
C LEU A 85 -5.46 7.43 1.05
N PRO A 86 -6.59 7.22 1.75
CA PRO A 86 -7.39 6.01 1.56
C PRO A 86 -7.88 5.82 0.11
N ASP A 87 -8.34 6.89 -0.55
CA ASP A 87 -8.83 6.84 -1.93
C ASP A 87 -7.71 6.63 -2.95
N LEU A 88 -6.50 7.11 -2.63
CA LEU A 88 -5.29 6.82 -3.41
C LEU A 88 -4.92 5.34 -3.29
N VAL A 89 -4.90 4.81 -2.06
CA VAL A 89 -4.60 3.40 -1.80
C VAL A 89 -5.58 2.47 -2.52
N GLU A 90 -6.88 2.78 -2.49
CA GLU A 90 -7.92 2.07 -3.25
C GLU A 90 -7.55 1.94 -4.73
N ARG A 91 -7.23 3.07 -5.37
CA ARG A 91 -6.88 3.14 -6.79
C ARG A 91 -5.56 2.44 -7.11
N TRP A 92 -4.56 2.53 -6.24
CA TRP A 92 -3.28 1.83 -6.45
C TRP A 92 -3.44 0.33 -6.37
N VAL A 93 -4.17 -0.17 -5.37
CA VAL A 93 -4.45 -1.60 -5.20
C VAL A 93 -5.27 -2.14 -6.37
N GLU A 94 -6.25 -1.38 -6.85
CA GLU A 94 -7.02 -1.69 -8.06
C GLU A 94 -6.13 -1.70 -9.31
N GLY A 95 -5.31 -0.67 -9.52
CA GLY A 95 -4.40 -0.54 -10.67
C GLY A 95 -3.41 -1.71 -10.77
N TYR A 96 -2.91 -2.20 -9.64
CA TYR A 96 -2.04 -3.39 -9.62
C TYR A 96 -2.77 -4.73 -9.69
N LYS A 97 -4.10 -4.71 -9.64
CA LYS A 97 -4.97 -5.90 -9.54
C LYS A 97 -4.56 -6.81 -8.40
N TRP A 98 -4.21 -6.22 -7.26
CA TRP A 98 -3.69 -7.01 -6.13
C TRP A 98 -4.78 -7.81 -5.44
N ARG A 99 -6.02 -7.34 -5.41
CA ARG A 99 -7.18 -8.07 -4.88
C ARG A 99 -7.32 -9.45 -5.53
N GLU A 100 -7.19 -9.50 -6.87
CA GLU A 100 -7.29 -10.73 -7.66
C GLU A 100 -6.13 -11.72 -7.39
N LYS A 101 -5.01 -11.23 -6.85
CA LYS A 101 -3.83 -12.04 -6.54
C LYS A 101 -3.87 -12.62 -5.13
N VAL A 102 -4.72 -12.09 -4.25
CA VAL A 102 -4.87 -12.62 -2.88
C VAL A 102 -5.62 -13.94 -2.94
N ARG A 103 -5.03 -14.99 -2.37
CA ARG A 103 -5.71 -16.27 -2.15
C ARG A 103 -6.52 -16.18 -0.87
N HIS A 104 -7.84 -16.29 -0.97
CA HIS A 104 -8.77 -16.21 0.15
C HIS A 104 -9.90 -17.25 0.03
N THR A 105 -10.66 -17.42 1.11
CA THR A 105 -11.90 -18.21 1.12
C THR A 105 -13.07 -17.37 0.59
N ALA A 106 -14.15 -18.02 0.13
CA ALA A 106 -15.26 -17.36 -0.57
C ALA A 106 -16.05 -16.34 0.27
N ASP A 107 -15.91 -16.38 1.60
CA ASP A 107 -16.55 -15.49 2.57
C ASP A 107 -15.81 -14.17 2.82
N VAL A 108 -14.60 -14.01 2.26
CA VAL A 108 -13.80 -12.79 2.42
C VAL A 108 -14.12 -11.80 1.31
N ASP A 109 -14.51 -10.59 1.70
CA ASP A 109 -14.70 -9.47 0.79
C ASP A 109 -13.38 -8.68 0.62
N MET A 110 -12.66 -8.94 -0.48
CA MET A 110 -11.43 -8.22 -0.81
C MET A 110 -11.64 -6.76 -1.24
N HIS A 111 -12.89 -6.32 -1.36
CA HIS A 111 -13.25 -4.91 -1.56
C HIS A 111 -13.52 -4.17 -0.25
N ASP A 112 -13.46 -4.84 0.92
CA ASP A 112 -13.46 -4.12 2.21
C ASP A 112 -12.27 -3.13 2.22
N PRO A 113 -12.50 -1.84 2.54
CA PRO A 113 -11.44 -0.86 2.67
C PRO A 113 -10.31 -1.29 3.62
N LYS A 114 -10.62 -2.11 4.65
CA LYS A 114 -9.62 -2.66 5.57
C LYS A 114 -8.70 -3.67 4.90
N GLU A 115 -9.24 -4.58 4.09
CA GLU A 115 -8.44 -5.55 3.34
C GLU A 115 -7.57 -4.86 2.29
N THR A 116 -8.14 -3.85 1.63
CA THR A 116 -7.41 -3.01 0.65
C THR A 116 -6.25 -2.29 1.31
N ARG A 117 -6.50 -1.65 2.46
CA ARG A 117 -5.46 -0.98 3.24
C ARG A 117 -4.40 -1.97 3.72
N TYR A 118 -4.81 -3.15 4.19
CA TYR A 118 -3.90 -4.20 4.63
C TYR A 118 -2.94 -4.63 3.53
N ILE A 119 -3.42 -4.88 2.31
CA ILE A 119 -2.56 -5.29 1.19
C ILE A 119 -1.49 -4.24 0.91
N MET A 120 -1.90 -2.97 0.77
CA MET A 120 -0.96 -1.88 0.48
C MET A 120 0.06 -1.70 1.60
N ASP A 121 -0.41 -1.64 2.84
CA ASP A 121 0.45 -1.48 4.00
C ASP A 121 1.44 -2.64 4.11
N ALA A 122 0.99 -3.89 3.97
CA ALA A 122 1.87 -5.05 4.05
C ALA A 122 2.93 -5.05 2.93
N TYR A 123 2.55 -4.63 1.72
CA TYR A 123 3.47 -4.48 0.61
C TYR A 123 4.51 -3.39 0.87
N VAL A 124 4.09 -2.21 1.35
CA VAL A 124 5.00 -1.13 1.75
C VAL A 124 5.97 -1.61 2.83
N GLY A 125 5.49 -2.37 3.82
CA GLY A 125 6.32 -2.96 4.86
C GLY A 125 7.40 -3.89 4.30
N ALA A 126 7.04 -4.74 3.33
CA ALA A 126 7.99 -5.63 2.67
C ALA A 126 9.04 -4.87 1.85
N VAL A 127 8.63 -3.83 1.11
CA VAL A 127 9.56 -2.95 0.37
C VAL A 127 10.50 -2.24 1.34
N PHE A 128 9.98 -1.70 2.44
CA PHE A 128 10.77 -1.01 3.45
C PHE A 128 11.83 -1.92 4.09
N LEU A 129 11.46 -3.12 4.52
CA LEU A 129 12.40 -4.04 5.15
C LEU A 129 13.44 -4.60 4.17
N GLY A 130 13.05 -4.82 2.90
CA GLY A 130 13.96 -5.36 1.90
C GLY A 130 14.87 -4.32 1.21
N ARG A 131 14.41 -3.08 1.07
CA ARG A 131 15.05 -2.05 0.23
C ARG A 131 15.19 -0.67 0.87
N GLY A 132 14.65 -0.49 2.07
CA GLY A 132 14.74 0.77 2.82
C GLY A 132 13.73 1.83 2.41
N PHE A 133 13.73 2.93 3.17
CA PHE A 133 12.76 4.03 3.01
C PHE A 133 12.86 4.75 1.66
N GLU A 134 14.06 4.91 1.10
CA GLU A 134 14.27 5.59 -0.18
C GLU A 134 13.55 4.86 -1.34
N ALA A 135 13.52 3.53 -1.31
CA ALA A 135 12.81 2.74 -2.30
C ALA A 135 11.28 2.95 -2.20
N VAL A 136 10.75 3.03 -0.99
CA VAL A 136 9.33 3.36 -0.77
C VAL A 136 9.03 4.77 -1.27
N MET A 137 9.84 5.75 -0.87
CA MET A 137 9.67 7.15 -1.28
C MET A 137 9.58 7.31 -2.80
N ARG A 138 10.56 6.75 -3.53
CA ARG A 138 10.61 6.83 -4.99
C ARG A 138 9.37 6.18 -5.63
N TRP A 139 8.92 5.06 -5.10
CA TRP A 139 7.76 4.35 -5.61
C TRP A 139 6.46 5.10 -5.33
N VAL A 140 6.23 5.54 -4.09
CA VAL A 140 5.04 6.32 -3.71
C VAL A 140 4.99 7.65 -4.46
N GLN A 141 6.14 8.30 -4.71
CA GLN A 141 6.18 9.48 -5.56
C GLN A 141 5.68 9.19 -6.97
N GLY A 142 6.17 8.12 -7.60
CA GLY A 142 5.69 7.73 -8.92
C GLY A 142 4.21 7.37 -8.95
N LEU A 143 3.67 6.81 -7.87
CA LEU A 143 2.24 6.53 -7.72
C LEU A 143 1.43 7.82 -7.69
N VAL A 144 1.84 8.78 -6.86
CA VAL A 144 1.20 10.10 -6.74
C VAL A 144 1.30 10.88 -8.05
N ASP A 145 2.45 10.86 -8.72
CA ASP A 145 2.65 11.55 -10.00
C ASP A 145 1.82 10.95 -11.15
N ALA A 146 1.47 9.66 -11.05
CA ALA A 146 0.60 8.97 -11.99
C ALA A 146 -0.89 9.21 -11.73
N GLU A 147 -1.26 9.89 -10.64
CA GLU A 147 -2.66 10.20 -10.38
C GLU A 147 -3.19 11.21 -11.40
N PRO A 148 -4.38 10.96 -11.98
CA PRO A 148 -5.04 11.96 -12.80
C PRO A 148 -5.24 13.22 -11.95
N ILE A 149 -4.69 14.36 -12.42
CA ILE A 149 -5.05 15.66 -11.85
C ILE A 149 -6.58 15.73 -11.93
N PRO A 150 -7.31 15.89 -10.81
CA PRO A 150 -8.75 15.98 -10.87
C PRO A 150 -9.10 17.10 -11.84
N ASN A 151 -9.87 16.78 -12.87
CA ASN A 151 -10.28 17.72 -13.91
C ASN A 151 -11.04 18.88 -13.25
N GLY A 152 -10.31 19.93 -12.87
CA GLY A 152 -10.86 21.22 -12.50
C GLY A 152 -11.35 21.90 -13.77
N GLY A 153 -12.60 21.66 -14.13
CA GLY A 153 -13.30 22.38 -15.21
C GLY A 153 -14.81 22.19 -15.06
N ALA A 154 -15.66 23.21 -15.00
CA ALA A 154 -15.48 24.63 -15.25
C ALA A 154 -16.54 25.41 -14.47
N LEU A 155 -16.15 26.48 -13.79
CA LEU A 155 -17.06 27.60 -13.54
C LEU A 155 -17.07 28.43 -14.83
N THR A 156 -17.99 28.10 -15.73
CA THR A 156 -18.32 28.97 -16.86
C THR A 156 -19.30 30.04 -16.38
N GLY A 157 -18.88 31.30 -16.51
CA GLY A 157 -19.70 32.44 -16.95
C GLY A 157 -20.80 32.91 -16.02
#